data_AF-A2T6U0-F1
#
_entry.id   AF-A2T6U0-F1
#
_cell.length_a   1.000
_cell.length_b   1.000
_cell.length_c   1.000
_cell.angle_alpha   90.00
_cell.angle_beta   90.00
_cell.angle_gamma   90.00
#
_symmetry.space_group_name_H-M   'P 1'
#
loop_
_entity.id
_entity.type
_entity.pdbx_description
1 polymer ?
#
loop_
_entity_poly.entity_id
_entity_poly.type
_entity_poly.pdbx_seq_one_letter_code
_entity_poly.pdbx_strand_id
1 'polypeptide(L)' 'VSRKDEELDPMDPSSYSDAPRGTWSTGLPKRNEAKTGADTTAAGPLFQQRPYPSPGAVLRANAEASRTKQQD' A
#
# COMPACT_ATOMS: atom_id res chain seq x y z
N VAL A 1 -6.76 -16.81 -37.65
CA VAL A 1 -5.75 -15.98 -36.95
C VAL A 1 -6.10 -14.53 -37.24
N SER A 2 -6.24 -13.69 -36.21
CA SER A 2 -6.76 -12.33 -36.35
C SER A 2 -5.63 -11.39 -36.77
N ARG A 3 -5.87 -10.47 -37.71
CA ARG A 3 -4.86 -9.52 -38.25
C ARG A 3 -4.10 -8.71 -37.20
N LYS A 4 -4.62 -8.63 -35.97
CA LYS A 4 -3.98 -7.95 -34.83
C LYS A 4 -2.70 -8.63 -34.34
N ASP A 5 -2.53 -9.92 -34.63
CA ASP A 5 -1.30 -10.66 -34.30
C ASP A 5 -0.17 -10.39 -35.31
N GLU A 6 -0.48 -9.79 -36.47
CA GLU A 6 0.45 -9.52 -37.58
C GLU A 6 0.85 -8.04 -37.70
N GLU A 7 0.14 -7.13 -37.03
CA GLU A 7 0.47 -5.70 -36.98
C GLU A 7 1.52 -5.46 -35.87
N LEU A 8 2.74 -5.95 -36.10
CA LEU A 8 3.88 -5.64 -35.24
C LEU A 8 4.15 -4.14 -35.32
N ASP A 9 3.90 -3.39 -34.24
CA ASP A 9 4.38 -2.03 -34.11
C ASP A 9 5.92 -2.06 -34.17
N PRO A 10 6.54 -1.42 -35.18
CA PRO A 10 7.98 -1.44 -35.35
C PRO A 10 8.75 -0.69 -34.27
N MET A 11 8.09 -0.16 -33.24
CA MET A 11 8.71 0.49 -32.07
C MET A 11 8.30 -0.13 -30.72
N ASP A 12 7.44 -1.15 -30.70
CA ASP A 12 7.08 -1.85 -29.46
C ASP A 12 8.24 -2.79 -29.06
N PRO A 13 8.79 -2.69 -27.84
CA PRO A 13 9.87 -3.57 -27.39
C PRO A 13 9.48 -5.07 -27.42
N SER A 14 8.19 -5.40 -27.27
CA SER A 14 7.71 -6.78 -27.42
C SER A 14 7.71 -7.28 -28.88
N SER A 15 7.87 -6.38 -29.85
CA SER A 15 7.99 -6.72 -31.28
C SER A 15 9.40 -7.20 -31.68
N TYR A 16 10.44 -6.89 -30.90
CA TYR A 16 11.84 -7.25 -31.24
C TYR A 16 12.60 -7.96 -30.13
N SER A 17 11.94 -8.29 -29.03
CA SER A 17 12.56 -8.97 -27.90
C SER A 17 11.63 -9.99 -27.27
N ASP A 18 12.17 -10.80 -26.37
CA ASP A 18 11.41 -11.78 -25.58
C ASP A 18 10.55 -11.13 -24.47
N ALA A 19 10.39 -9.80 -24.49
CA ALA A 19 9.56 -9.10 -23.54
C ALA A 19 8.07 -9.52 -23.70
N PRO A 20 7.41 -9.97 -22.62
CA PRO A 20 6.05 -10.48 -22.71
C PRO A 20 5.04 -9.37 -23.04
N ARG A 21 4.08 -9.68 -23.92
CA ARG A 21 2.96 -8.78 -24.27
C ARG A 21 1.94 -8.78 -23.14
N GLY A 22 1.84 -7.65 -22.44
CA GLY A 22 0.89 -7.43 -21.35
C GLY A 22 -0.30 -6.56 -21.77
N THR A 23 -1.35 -6.57 -20.95
CA THR A 23 -2.38 -5.51 -20.96
C THR A 23 -1.96 -4.41 -19.99
N TRP A 24 -2.63 -3.26 -19.98
CA TRP A 24 -2.39 -2.21 -18.98
C TRP A 24 -2.39 -2.73 -17.53
N SER A 25 -3.17 -3.79 -17.24
CA SER A 25 -3.21 -4.42 -15.93
C SER A 25 -2.03 -5.34 -15.59
N THR A 26 -1.17 -5.66 -16.55
CA THR A 26 -0.01 -6.53 -16.35
C THR A 26 1.04 -5.78 -15.53
N GLY A 27 1.15 -6.12 -14.24
CA GLY A 27 2.10 -5.53 -13.30
C GLY A 27 1.47 -4.82 -12.10
N LEU A 28 0.14 -4.64 -12.08
CA LEU A 28 -0.53 -4.19 -10.85
C LEU A 28 -0.57 -5.32 -9.81
N PRO A 29 -0.19 -5.05 -8.54
CA PRO A 29 -0.34 -6.01 -7.46
C PRO A 29 -1.81 -6.46 -7.32
N LYS A 30 -2.02 -7.70 -6.86
CA LYS A 30 -3.35 -8.33 -6.86
C LYS A 30 -4.36 -7.48 -6.10
N ARG A 31 -5.61 -7.45 -6.57
CA ARG A 31 -6.77 -6.77 -5.95
C ARG A 31 -6.97 -7.01 -4.43
N ASN A 32 -6.30 -8.01 -3.85
CA ASN A 32 -6.38 -8.38 -2.45
C ASN A 32 -5.29 -7.74 -1.57
N GLU A 33 -4.34 -7.01 -2.15
CA GLU A 33 -3.48 -6.09 -1.42
C GLU A 33 -4.31 -4.83 -1.16
N ALA A 34 -5.10 -4.87 -0.09
CA ALA A 34 -5.84 -3.70 0.37
C ALA A 34 -4.85 -2.53 0.51
N LYS A 35 -5.24 -1.35 0.02
CA LYS A 35 -4.57 -0.06 0.29
C LYS A 35 -4.72 0.30 1.77
N THR A 36 -4.33 -0.58 2.67
CA THR A 36 -4.20 -0.25 4.07
C THR A 36 -2.91 0.55 4.14
N GLY A 37 -2.96 1.83 4.48
CA GLY A 37 -1.79 2.68 4.76
C GLY A 37 -0.99 2.22 5.99
N ALA A 38 -0.99 0.90 6.23
CA ALA A 38 -0.21 0.22 7.23
C ALA A 38 1.20 0.04 6.69
N ASP A 39 2.17 0.26 7.57
CA ASP A 39 3.57 0.02 7.28
C ASP A 39 3.77 -1.48 6.99
N THR A 40 4.05 -1.82 5.73
CA THR A 40 4.32 -3.19 5.31
C THR A 40 5.66 -3.72 5.82
N THR A 41 6.47 -2.88 6.49
CA THR A 41 7.73 -3.28 7.12
C THR A 41 7.52 -4.12 8.39
N ALA A 42 6.33 -4.05 8.99
CA ALA A 42 5.98 -4.93 10.11
C ALA A 42 5.60 -6.32 9.60
N ALA A 43 6.52 -7.27 9.71
CA ALA A 43 6.20 -8.67 9.48
C ALA A 43 5.14 -9.15 10.49
N GLY A 44 3.99 -9.61 10.00
CA GLY A 44 2.94 -10.25 10.80
C GLY A 44 1.52 -9.76 10.48
N PRO A 45 0.51 -10.07 11.32
CA PRO A 45 -0.89 -9.73 11.07
C PRO A 45 -1.10 -8.22 10.85
N LEU A 46 -2.08 -7.84 10.03
CA LEU A 46 -2.36 -6.43 9.69
C LEU A 46 -2.63 -5.56 10.93
N PHE A 47 -3.24 -6.14 11.96
CA PHE A 47 -3.49 -5.48 13.25
C PHE A 47 -2.67 -6.19 14.33
N GLN A 48 -1.51 -5.61 14.67
CA GLN A 48 -0.68 -6.10 15.77
C GLN A 48 -0.94 -5.30 17.04
N GLN A 49 -0.78 -5.95 18.19
CA GLN A 49 -0.84 -5.26 19.48
C GLN A 49 0.31 -4.26 19.60
N ARG A 50 -0.01 -3.04 20.03
CA ARG A 50 0.97 -1.98 20.26
C ARG A 50 1.35 -1.92 21.75
N PRO A 51 2.62 -1.65 22.11
CA PRO A 51 3.02 -1.44 23.49
C PRO A 51 2.27 -0.26 24.13
N TYR A 52 1.99 -0.36 25.43
CA TYR A 52 1.40 0.75 26.17
C TYR A 52 2.37 1.95 26.26
N PRO A 53 1.86 3.19 26.37
CA PRO A 53 2.70 4.37 26.56
C PRO A 53 3.51 4.31 27.86
N SER A 54 4.62 5.05 27.91
CA SER A 54 5.41 5.18 29.14
C SER A 54 4.64 5.93 30.24
N PRO A 55 4.97 5.73 31.52
CA PRO A 55 4.28 6.43 32.62
C PRO A 55 4.25 7.96 32.46
N GLY A 56 5.34 8.58 31.98
CA GLY A 56 5.39 10.01 31.70
C GLY A 56 4.47 10.45 30.56
N ALA A 57 4.30 9.62 29.53
CA ALA A 57 3.37 9.88 28.43
C ALA A 57 1.91 9.81 28.91
N VAL A 58 1.59 8.86 29.80
CA VAL A 58 0.26 8.76 30.42
C VAL A 58 -0.05 10.00 31.27
N LEU A 59 0.89 10.45 32.10
CA LEU A 59 0.70 11.66 32.92
C LEU A 59 0.44 12.90 32.07
N ARG A 60 1.17 13.04 30.94
CA ARG A 60 0.96 14.15 30.00
C ARG A 60 -0.44 14.09 29.37
N ALA A 61 -0.83 12.92 28.86
CA ALA A 61 -2.15 12.73 28.26
C ALA A 61 -3.29 13.02 29.26
N ASN A 62 -3.13 12.61 30.51
CA ASN A 62 -4.11 12.90 31.58
C ASN A 62 -4.22 14.41 31.86
N ALA A 63 -3.09 15.13 31.82
CA ALA A 63 -3.07 16.58 32.01
C ALA A 63 -3.74 17.31 30.83
N GLU A 64 -3.48 16.88 29.59
CA GLU A 64 -4.11 17.42 28.38
C GLU A 64 -5.63 17.19 28.36
N ALA A 65 -6.07 15.97 28.69
CA ALA A 65 -7.48 15.64 28.80
C ALA A 65 -8.18 16.48 29.88
N SER A 66 -7.52 16.71 31.03
CA SER A 66 -8.05 17.54 32.10
C SER A 66 -8.15 19.02 31.71
N ARG A 67 -7.20 19.54 30.92
CA ARG A 67 -7.23 20.92 30.40
C ARG A 67 -8.39 21.11 29.42
N THR A 68 -8.59 20.16 28.51
CA THR A 68 -9.67 20.23 27.52
C THR A 68 -11.04 20.25 28.21
N LYS A 69 -11.23 19.37 29.22
CA LYS A 69 -12.47 19.31 30.01
C LYS A 69 -12.79 20.60 30.79
N GLN A 70 -11.80 21.46 31.07
CA GLN A 70 -12.03 22.75 31.73
C GLN A 70 -12.40 23.86 30.74
N GLN A 71 -12.18 23.65 29.44
CA GLN A 71 -12.48 24.63 28.39
C GLN A 71 -13.87 24.43 27.77
N ASP A 72 -14.49 23.27 27.99
CA ASP A 72 -15.89 22.96 27.68
C ASP A 72 -16.83 23.37 28.84
#